data_AF-A0A6P7T8M0-F1
#
_entry.id   AF-A0A6P7T8M0-F1
#
_cell.length_a   1.000
_cell.length_b   1.000
_cell.length_c   1.000
_cell.angle_alpha   90.00
_cell.angle_beta   90.00
_cell.angle_gamma   90.00
#
_symmetry.space_group_name_H-M   'P 1'
#
loop_
_entity.id
_entity.type
_entity.pdbx_description
1 polymer ?
#
loop_
_entity_poly.entity_id
_entity_poly.type
_entity_poly.pdbx_seq_one_letter_code
_entity_poly.pdbx_strand_id
1 'polypeptide(L)'
;MFSEEILLFNTRWKCLNAEKRDDVDYTTYAGRMNRECEIFKLDKLTSDTFKCLIFAQRLTAKKDAEVMMKILANLKVNQDITIQKLSEECDMVLKVRHDTEESQRRDCLQMKSVRMSRKTDKMCHKKHDIYQEVNLCVVCGGRHLRKECPFKNAKCLRCGNTGHIKSHCTTKMTKN
;
A
#
# COMPACT_ATOMS: atom_id res chain seq x y z
N MET A 1 -11.08 -30.95 5.26
CA MET A 1 -10.80 -31.02 3.80
C MET A 1 -10.18 -29.75 3.21
N PHE A 2 -10.41 -28.55 3.76
CA PHE A 2 -9.85 -27.28 3.23
C PHE A 2 -8.31 -27.14 3.19
N SER A 3 -7.55 -27.97 3.92
CA SER A 3 -6.09 -27.77 4.05
C SER A 3 -5.29 -28.21 2.83
N GLU A 4 -5.77 -29.18 2.05
CA GLU A 4 -5.00 -29.75 0.95
C GLU A 4 -5.04 -28.87 -0.31
N GLU A 5 -6.19 -28.26 -0.60
CA GLU A 5 -6.38 -27.40 -1.76
C GLU A 5 -5.59 -26.08 -1.62
N ILE A 6 -5.59 -25.49 -0.43
CA ILE A 6 -4.79 -24.30 -0.11
C ILE A 6 -3.29 -24.60 -0.27
N LEU A 7 -2.84 -25.77 0.19
CA LEU A 7 -1.45 -26.20 0.07
C LEU A 7 -1.04 -26.40 -1.40
N LEU A 8 -1.92 -27.00 -2.20
CA LEU A 8 -1.71 -27.21 -3.63
C LEU A 8 -1.63 -25.88 -4.39
N PHE A 9 -2.54 -24.94 -4.09
CA PHE A 9 -2.49 -23.59 -4.66
C PHE A 9 -1.16 -22.88 -4.35
N ASN A 10 -0.74 -22.88 -3.07
CA ASN A 10 0.50 -22.22 -2.67
C ASN A 10 1.72 -22.83 -3.37
N THR A 11 1.72 -24.14 -3.60
CA THR A 11 2.79 -24.81 -4.33
C THR A 11 2.80 -24.42 -5.80
N ARG A 12 1.63 -24.40 -6.45
CA ARG A 12 1.47 -23.93 -7.84
C ARG A 12 1.95 -22.49 -8.00
N TRP A 13 1.53 -21.61 -7.09
CA TRP A 13 1.94 -20.21 -7.07
C TRP A 13 3.45 -20.04 -6.89
N LYS A 14 4.06 -20.81 -5.99
CA LYS A 14 5.51 -20.79 -5.77
C LYS A 14 6.29 -21.21 -7.02
N CYS A 15 5.87 -22.29 -7.67
CA CYS A 15 6.50 -22.79 -8.89
C CYS A 15 6.46 -21.77 -10.02
N LEU A 16 5.34 -21.05 -10.18
CA LEU A 16 5.21 -20.02 -11.21
C LEU A 16 6.16 -18.84 -10.99
N ASN A 17 6.40 -18.48 -9.74
CA ASN A 17 7.28 -17.37 -9.36
C ASN A 17 8.74 -17.79 -9.14
N ALA A 18 9.11 -19.02 -9.51
CA ALA A 18 10.47 -19.49 -9.37
C ALA A 18 11.38 -18.81 -10.42
N GLU A 19 12.43 -18.15 -9.94
CA GLU A 19 13.47 -17.56 -10.77
C GLU A 19 14.80 -18.29 -10.56
N LYS A 20 15.58 -18.42 -11.64
CA LYS A 20 16.94 -18.93 -11.56
C LYS A 20 17.81 -17.89 -10.85
N ARG A 21 18.55 -18.33 -9.84
CA ARG A 21 19.57 -17.48 -9.21
C ARG A 21 20.87 -17.49 -10.02
N ASP A 22 21.65 -16.42 -9.91
CA ASP A 22 22.90 -16.26 -10.64
C ASP A 22 23.96 -17.31 -10.24
N ASP A 23 23.92 -17.78 -8.98
CA ASP A 23 24.86 -18.74 -8.39
C ASP A 23 24.59 -20.21 -8.75
N VAL A 24 23.47 -20.51 -9.40
CA VAL A 24 23.03 -21.89 -9.67
C VAL A 24 23.26 -22.25 -11.13
N ASP A 25 23.84 -23.42 -11.42
CA ASP A 25 24.00 -23.92 -12.78
C ASP A 25 22.66 -24.39 -13.38
N TYR A 26 22.61 -24.53 -14.72
CA TYR A 26 21.37 -24.91 -15.40
C TYR A 26 20.89 -26.33 -15.08
N THR A 27 21.79 -27.28 -14.81
CA THR A 27 21.43 -28.65 -14.48
C THR A 27 20.72 -28.70 -13.13
N THR A 28 21.29 -28.04 -12.13
CA THR A 28 20.70 -27.91 -10.80
C THR A 28 19.35 -27.17 -10.87
N TYR A 29 19.28 -26.08 -11.65
CA TYR A 29 18.03 -25.33 -11.83
C TYR A 29 16.94 -26.18 -12.53
N ALA A 30 17.29 -26.89 -13.60
CA ALA A 30 16.36 -27.77 -14.32
C ALA A 30 15.84 -28.90 -13.43
N GLY A 31 16.72 -29.54 -12.65
CA GLY A 31 16.31 -30.57 -11.70
C GLY A 31 15.33 -30.05 -10.65
N ARG A 32 15.57 -28.83 -10.14
CA ARG A 32 14.63 -28.16 -9.23
C ARG A 32 13.29 -27.86 -9.90
N MET A 33 13.30 -27.29 -11.11
CA MET A 33 12.07 -26.95 -11.84
C MET A 33 11.25 -28.19 -12.15
N ASN A 34 11.90 -29.28 -12.58
CA ASN A 34 11.20 -30.54 -12.85
C ASN A 34 10.48 -31.04 -11.58
N ARG A 35 11.18 -31.06 -10.44
CA ARG A 35 10.58 -31.43 -9.15
C ARG A 35 9.42 -30.51 -8.76
N GLU A 36 9.55 -29.19 -8.93
CA GLU A 36 8.46 -28.25 -8.63
C GLU A 36 7.25 -28.48 -9.55
N CYS A 37 7.45 -28.79 -10.83
CA CYS A 37 6.39 -29.15 -11.78
C CYS A 37 5.68 -30.47 -11.44
N GLU A 38 6.39 -31.48 -10.93
CA GLU A 38 5.75 -32.71 -10.43
C GLU A 38 4.81 -32.40 -9.24
N ILE A 39 5.27 -31.55 -8.30
CA ILE A 39 4.46 -31.16 -7.14
C ILE A 39 3.32 -30.20 -7.58
N PHE A 40 3.49 -29.47 -8.67
CA PHE A 40 2.47 -28.62 -9.28
C PHE A 40 1.22 -29.41 -9.70
N LYS A 41 1.38 -30.72 -10.00
CA LYS A 41 0.32 -31.62 -10.50
C LYS A 41 -0.36 -31.03 -11.73
N LEU A 42 0.42 -30.86 -12.80
CA LEU A 42 -0.03 -30.26 -14.06
C LEU A 42 -1.15 -31.08 -14.72
N ASP A 43 -1.11 -32.40 -14.59
CA ASP A 43 -2.13 -33.35 -15.04
C ASP A 43 -3.52 -33.11 -14.41
N LYS A 44 -3.54 -32.55 -13.20
CA LYS A 44 -4.76 -32.22 -12.45
C LYS A 44 -5.19 -30.77 -12.57
N LEU A 45 -4.60 -30.03 -13.51
CA LEU A 45 -4.87 -28.61 -13.69
C LEU A 45 -5.82 -28.41 -14.88
N THR A 46 -6.93 -27.72 -14.67
CA THR A 46 -7.81 -27.34 -15.77
C THR A 46 -7.19 -26.19 -16.57
N SER A 47 -7.58 -26.08 -17.85
CA SER A 47 -7.15 -24.97 -18.71
C SER A 47 -7.52 -23.61 -18.12
N ASP A 48 -8.68 -23.51 -17.48
CA ASP A 48 -9.14 -22.25 -16.90
C ASP A 48 -8.37 -21.90 -15.63
N THR A 49 -8.13 -22.85 -14.72
CA THR A 49 -7.26 -22.62 -13.56
C THR A 49 -5.86 -22.18 -14.00
N PHE A 50 -5.31 -22.76 -15.07
CA PHE A 50 -4.03 -22.33 -15.64
C PHE A 50 -4.05 -20.88 -16.12
N LYS A 51 -5.04 -20.52 -16.96
CA LYS A 51 -5.21 -19.15 -17.47
C LYS A 51 -5.30 -18.15 -16.33
N CYS A 52 -6.03 -18.49 -15.27
CA CYS A 52 -6.19 -17.65 -14.08
C CYS A 52 -4.89 -17.45 -13.31
N LEU A 53 -4.10 -18.52 -13.12
CA LEU A 53 -2.79 -18.45 -12.48
C LEU A 53 -1.82 -17.56 -13.26
N ILE A 54 -1.79 -17.70 -14.59
CA ILE A 54 -0.97 -16.85 -15.45
C ILE A 54 -1.45 -15.40 -15.38
N PHE A 55 -2.76 -15.16 -15.48
CA PHE A 55 -3.32 -13.81 -15.37
C PHE A 55 -2.90 -13.14 -14.06
N ALA A 56 -3.10 -13.83 -12.93
CA ALA A 56 -2.68 -13.36 -11.62
C ALA A 56 -1.18 -13.09 -11.58
N GLN A 57 -0.33 -14.03 -12.00
CA GLN A 57 1.13 -13.89 -11.96
C GLN A 57 1.63 -12.62 -12.66
N ARG A 58 0.93 -12.18 -13.72
CA ARG A 58 1.34 -11.00 -14.51
C ARG A 58 0.87 -9.67 -13.92
N LEU A 59 0.05 -9.67 -12.87
CA LEU A 59 -0.34 -8.46 -12.12
C LEU A 59 0.77 -8.02 -11.16
N THR A 60 1.83 -7.43 -11.69
CA THR A 60 3.03 -7.03 -10.92
C THR A 60 3.07 -5.55 -10.53
N ALA A 61 2.18 -4.72 -11.08
CA ALA A 61 2.17 -3.30 -10.76
C ALA A 61 1.62 -3.06 -9.35
N LYS A 62 2.18 -2.07 -8.63
CA LYS A 62 1.76 -1.76 -7.24
C LYS A 62 0.26 -1.46 -7.11
N LYS A 63 -0.35 -0.84 -8.12
CA LYS A 63 -1.79 -0.54 -8.18
C LYS A 63 -2.68 -1.80 -8.20
N ASP A 64 -2.11 -2.92 -8.60
CA ASP A 64 -2.82 -4.19 -8.78
C ASP A 64 -2.67 -5.10 -7.56
N ALA A 65 -1.90 -4.71 -6.53
CA ALA A 65 -1.65 -5.54 -5.35
C ALA A 65 -2.94 -5.95 -4.61
N GLU A 66 -3.92 -5.04 -4.50
CA GLU A 66 -5.22 -5.35 -3.87
C GLU A 66 -6.05 -6.32 -4.72
N VAL A 67 -6.02 -6.12 -6.05
CA VAL A 67 -6.71 -6.99 -7.02
C VAL A 67 -6.11 -8.38 -6.98
N MET A 68 -4.78 -8.46 -7.07
CA MET A 68 -4.00 -9.69 -6.92
C MET A 68 -4.36 -10.42 -5.62
N MET A 69 -4.42 -9.74 -4.47
CA MET A 69 -4.80 -10.37 -3.20
C MET A 69 -6.20 -11.00 -3.24
N LYS A 70 -7.19 -10.32 -3.83
CA LYS A 70 -8.56 -10.84 -3.97
C LYS A 70 -8.62 -12.03 -4.92
N ILE A 71 -7.93 -11.95 -6.06
CA ILE A 71 -7.79 -13.06 -7.02
C ILE A 71 -7.17 -14.30 -6.36
N LEU A 72 -6.07 -14.12 -5.63
CA LEU A 72 -5.39 -15.23 -4.93
C LEU A 72 -6.28 -15.85 -3.85
N ALA A 73 -7.14 -15.05 -3.19
CA ALA A 73 -8.11 -15.57 -2.23
C ALA A 73 -9.21 -16.41 -2.92
N ASN A 74 -9.72 -15.95 -4.06
CA ASN A 74 -10.73 -16.68 -4.82
C ASN A 74 -10.19 -17.97 -5.44
N LEU A 75 -8.96 -17.96 -5.96
CA LEU A 75 -8.31 -19.15 -6.51
C LEU A 75 -7.99 -20.23 -5.45
N LYS A 76 -7.92 -19.87 -4.17
CA LYS A 76 -7.76 -20.83 -3.06
C LYS A 76 -9.04 -21.58 -2.73
N VAL A 77 -10.21 -21.00 -3.02
CA VAL A 77 -11.52 -21.52 -2.63
C VAL A 77 -12.25 -22.15 -3.83
N ASN A 78 -12.08 -21.60 -5.03
CA ASN A 78 -12.81 -22.00 -6.23
C ASN A 78 -11.83 -22.46 -7.33
N GLN A 79 -11.78 -23.76 -7.62
CA GLN A 79 -10.92 -24.31 -8.68
C GLN A 79 -11.49 -24.10 -10.09
N ASP A 80 -12.80 -23.89 -10.22
CA ASP A 80 -13.51 -23.69 -11.51
C ASP A 80 -13.79 -22.21 -11.82
N ILE A 81 -12.87 -21.33 -11.43
CA ILE A 81 -12.94 -19.91 -11.79
C ILE A 81 -12.37 -19.71 -13.19
N THR A 82 -13.03 -18.87 -13.98
CA THR A 82 -12.60 -18.50 -15.33
C THR A 82 -11.90 -17.15 -15.31
N ILE A 83 -11.08 -16.89 -16.32
CA ILE A 83 -10.41 -15.58 -16.48
C ILE A 83 -11.43 -14.43 -16.65
N GLN A 84 -12.62 -14.71 -17.19
CA GLN A 84 -13.69 -13.73 -17.33
C GLN A 84 -14.23 -13.30 -15.96
N LYS A 85 -14.56 -14.26 -15.09
CA LYS A 85 -15.00 -13.97 -13.71
C LYS A 85 -13.94 -13.18 -12.94
N LEU A 86 -12.67 -13.52 -13.11
CA LEU A 86 -11.57 -12.75 -12.51
C LEU A 86 -11.49 -11.31 -13.03
N SER A 87 -11.69 -11.11 -14.34
CA SER A 87 -11.72 -9.76 -14.93
C SER A 87 -12.85 -8.93 -14.35
N GLU A 88 -14.05 -9.51 -14.23
CA GLU A 88 -15.21 -8.84 -13.63
C GLU A 88 -14.94 -8.46 -12.17
N GLU A 89 -14.29 -9.34 -11.40
CA GLU A 89 -13.84 -9.04 -10.04
C GLU A 89 -12.83 -7.89 -10.00
N CYS A 90 -11.87 -7.84 -10.93
CA CYS A 90 -10.93 -6.72 -11.03
C CYS A 90 -11.67 -5.40 -11.25
N ASP A 91 -12.62 -5.38 -12.18
CA ASP A 91 -13.40 -4.20 -12.52
C ASP A 91 -14.26 -3.74 -11.35
N MET A 92 -14.88 -4.65 -10.61
CA MET A 92 -15.62 -4.32 -9.39
C MET A 92 -14.70 -3.69 -8.33
N VAL A 93 -13.51 -4.26 -8.10
CA VAL A 93 -12.54 -3.72 -7.13
C VAL A 93 -12.07 -2.33 -7.54
N LEU A 94 -11.90 -2.08 -8.83
CA LEU A 94 -11.55 -0.75 -9.36
C LEU A 94 -12.69 0.25 -9.18
N LYS A 95 -13.93 -0.13 -9.47
CA LYS A 95 -15.12 0.72 -9.28
C LYS A 95 -15.30 1.12 -7.81
N VAL A 96 -15.23 0.15 -6.89
CA VAL A 96 -15.36 0.43 -5.44
C VAL A 96 -14.26 1.38 -4.96
N ARG A 97 -13.02 1.23 -5.45
CA ARG A 97 -11.93 2.15 -5.12
C ARG A 97 -12.23 3.57 -5.60
N HIS A 98 -12.67 3.72 -6.84
CA HIS A 98 -13.04 5.01 -7.40
C HIS A 98 -14.17 5.68 -6.60
N ASP A 99 -15.24 4.94 -6.29
CA ASP A 99 -16.39 5.46 -5.53
C ASP A 99 -16.00 5.85 -4.10
N THR A 100 -15.09 5.10 -3.48
CA THR A 100 -14.57 5.41 -2.14
C THR A 100 -13.73 6.69 -2.17
N GLU A 101 -12.87 6.86 -3.17
CA GLU A 101 -12.10 8.09 -3.36
C GLU A 101 -13.01 9.29 -3.64
N GLU A 102 -14.05 9.13 -4.45
CA GLU A 102 -15.01 10.19 -4.72
C GLU A 102 -15.86 10.55 -3.51
N SER A 103 -16.31 9.56 -2.73
CA SER A 103 -17.06 9.80 -1.49
C SER A 103 -16.20 10.55 -0.47
N GLN A 104 -14.94 10.14 -0.29
CA GLN A 104 -13.99 10.85 0.58
C GLN A 104 -13.73 12.29 0.10
N ARG A 105 -13.62 12.51 -1.22
CA ARG A 105 -13.52 13.85 -1.80
C ARG A 105 -14.78 14.67 -1.56
N ARG A 106 -15.97 14.08 -1.73
CA ARG A 106 -17.27 14.74 -1.49
C ARG A 106 -17.46 15.08 -0.01
N ASP A 107 -17.09 14.21 0.91
CA ASP A 107 -17.15 14.47 2.36
C ASP A 107 -16.22 15.63 2.75
N CYS A 108 -15.01 15.69 2.17
CA CYS A 108 -14.10 16.84 2.33
C CYS A 108 -14.66 18.16 1.75
N LEU A 109 -15.56 18.09 0.76
CA LEU A 109 -16.18 19.26 0.13
C LEU A 109 -17.49 19.69 0.82
N GLN A 110 -18.30 18.75 1.31
CA GLN A 110 -19.55 19.03 2.03
C GLN A 110 -19.31 19.61 3.44
N MET A 111 -18.20 19.29 4.11
CA MET A 111 -17.82 19.99 5.34
C MET A 111 -17.54 21.49 5.14
N LYS A 112 -17.37 21.96 3.90
CA LYS A 112 -17.17 23.39 3.59
C LYS A 112 -18.46 24.19 3.38
N SER A 113 -19.63 23.55 3.20
CA SER A 113 -20.88 24.27 2.87
C SER A 113 -21.80 24.58 4.06
N VAL A 114 -21.56 24.02 5.26
CA VAL A 114 -22.40 24.26 6.47
C VAL A 114 -21.93 25.46 7.32
N ARG A 115 -21.17 26.41 6.74
CA ARG A 115 -20.86 27.70 7.40
C ARG A 115 -21.40 28.90 6.60
N MET A 116 -22.67 28.84 6.22
CA MET A 116 -23.37 29.98 5.60
C MET A 116 -24.53 30.46 6.47
N SER A 117 -24.21 31.06 7.62
CA SER A 117 -25.04 32.12 8.23
C SER A 117 -24.32 32.80 9.38
N ARG A 118 -23.65 33.92 9.07
CA ARG A 118 -23.80 35.25 9.70
C ARG A 118 -22.71 36.18 9.14
N LYS A 119 -23.14 37.14 8.32
CA LYS A 119 -22.38 38.35 7.95
C LYS A 119 -22.16 39.17 9.24
N THR A 120 -21.01 39.79 9.49
CA THR A 120 -20.65 41.12 8.96
C THR A 120 -19.12 41.37 8.88
N ASP A 121 -18.68 41.66 7.66
CA ASP A 121 -17.91 42.81 7.18
C ASP A 121 -16.41 43.09 7.54
N LYS A 122 -15.65 43.33 6.46
CA LYS A 122 -14.38 44.08 6.25
C LYS A 122 -12.99 43.42 6.42
N MET A 123 -12.53 42.89 5.27
CA MET A 123 -11.27 43.17 4.53
C MET A 123 -9.86 42.93 5.11
N CYS A 124 -9.18 41.98 4.45
CA CYS A 124 -7.82 42.01 3.91
C CYS A 124 -6.60 41.48 4.71
N HIS A 125 -6.04 40.39 4.16
CA HIS A 125 -4.67 39.84 4.21
C HIS A 125 -4.16 38.99 5.41
N LYS A 126 -3.70 37.80 4.99
CA LYS A 126 -2.76 36.81 5.58
C LYS A 126 -3.32 35.63 6.40
N LYS A 127 -3.26 34.47 5.72
CA LYS A 127 -3.09 33.07 6.16
C LYS A 127 -2.91 32.83 7.66
N HIS A 128 -3.79 32.02 8.23
CA HIS A 128 -3.52 30.94 9.20
C HIS A 128 -4.75 30.01 9.19
N ASP A 129 -4.71 28.80 8.58
CA ASP A 129 -4.23 27.53 9.16
C ASP A 129 -5.19 27.04 10.28
N ILE A 130 -5.73 25.81 10.28
CA ILE A 130 -5.13 24.58 10.86
C ILE A 130 -6.16 23.45 10.65
N TYR A 131 -5.90 22.32 9.98
CA TYR A 131 -5.02 21.16 10.28
C TYR A 131 -5.41 20.37 11.55
N GLN A 132 -6.01 19.19 11.36
CA GLN A 132 -5.92 18.11 12.35
C GLN A 132 -5.34 16.87 11.68
N GLU A 133 -4.12 17.05 11.17
CA GLU A 133 -3.16 15.99 10.93
C GLU A 133 -2.55 15.53 12.26
N VAL A 134 -2.08 14.28 12.28
CA VAL A 134 -1.05 13.74 13.18
C VAL A 134 -0.35 14.80 14.04
N ASN A 135 -0.55 14.75 15.36
CA ASN A 135 0.12 15.60 16.34
C ASN A 135 1.65 15.37 16.31
N LEU A 136 2.33 15.92 15.32
CA LEU A 136 3.79 15.93 15.19
C LEU A 136 4.30 17.17 15.92
N CYS A 137 5.13 16.95 16.93
CA CYS A 137 5.75 17.97 17.74
C CYS A 137 6.71 18.79 16.89
N VAL A 138 6.42 20.08 16.69
CA VAL A 138 7.27 20.99 15.92
C VAL A 138 8.69 21.18 16.50
N VAL A 139 8.90 20.82 17.77
CA VAL A 139 10.19 20.95 18.44
C VAL A 139 11.15 19.81 18.06
N CYS A 140 10.66 18.57 18.02
CA CYS A 140 11.48 17.37 17.87
C CYS A 140 10.97 16.34 16.85
N GLY A 141 9.84 16.59 16.18
CA GLY A 141 9.21 15.71 15.21
C GLY A 141 8.47 14.50 15.79
N GLY A 142 8.44 14.34 17.12
CA GLY A 142 7.77 13.22 17.79
C GLY A 142 6.26 13.32 17.82
N ARG A 143 5.54 12.20 18.02
CA ARG A 143 4.06 12.18 18.05
C ARG A 143 3.51 12.58 19.42
N HIS A 144 3.58 13.86 19.79
CA HIS A 144 3.08 14.40 21.06
C HIS A 144 2.82 15.91 20.99
N LEU A 145 2.11 16.46 21.97
CA LEU A 145 1.88 17.90 22.09
C LEU A 145 3.15 18.62 22.58
N ARG A 146 3.40 19.85 22.11
CA ARG A 146 4.59 20.65 22.51
C ARG A 146 4.76 20.76 24.02
N LYS A 147 3.67 20.81 24.79
CA LYS A 147 3.71 20.90 26.27
C LYS A 147 4.34 19.67 26.93
N GLU A 148 4.21 18.51 26.28
CA GLU A 148 4.72 17.21 26.71
C GLU A 148 6.12 16.91 26.15
N CYS A 149 6.64 17.77 25.27
CA CYS A 149 7.94 17.54 24.66
C CYS A 149 9.07 17.69 25.69
N PRO A 150 9.93 16.66 25.87
CA PRO A 150 11.11 16.74 26.73
C PRO A 150 12.08 17.85 26.31
N PHE A 151 12.06 18.20 25.02
CA PHE A 151 12.96 19.18 24.42
C PHE A 151 12.31 20.57 24.25
N LYS A 152 11.12 20.82 24.80
CA LYS A 152 10.36 22.08 24.59
C LYS A 152 11.16 23.36 24.89
N ASN A 153 12.10 23.27 25.83
CA ASN A 153 12.96 24.36 26.26
C ASN A 153 14.43 24.16 25.84
N ALA A 154 14.74 23.14 25.05
CA ALA A 154 16.10 22.88 24.59
C ALA A 154 16.58 24.01 23.67
N LYS A 155 17.85 24.42 23.85
CA LYS A 155 18.54 25.33 22.92
C LYS A 155 19.06 24.54 21.73
N CYS A 156 18.78 25.03 20.53
CA CYS A 156 19.26 24.43 19.31
C CYS A 156 20.78 24.53 19.24
N LEU A 157 21.47 23.39 19.14
CA LEU A 157 22.93 23.34 19.01
C LEU A 157 23.46 23.90 17.69
N ARG A 158 22.58 24.23 16.72
CA ARG A 158 22.97 24.86 15.44
C ARG A 158 22.88 26.38 15.48
N CYS A 159 21.87 26.97 16.12
CA CYS A 159 21.63 28.42 16.07
C CYS A 159 21.48 29.10 17.45
N GLY A 160 21.53 28.34 18.54
CA GLY A 160 21.40 28.84 19.92
C GLY A 160 19.97 29.16 20.38
N ASN A 161 18.99 29.23 19.46
CA ASN A 161 17.59 29.57 19.79
C ASN A 161 16.83 28.40 20.44
N THR A 162 15.85 28.71 21.29
CA THR A 162 14.98 27.72 21.93
C THR A 162 13.73 27.42 21.09
N GLY A 163 13.16 26.23 21.28
CA GLY A 163 11.90 25.82 20.64
C GLY A 163 12.03 24.87 19.46
N HIS A 164 13.26 24.42 19.13
CA HIS A 164 13.53 23.34 18.18
C HIS A 164 14.89 22.70 18.47
N ILE A 165 15.08 21.46 18.03
CA ILE A 165 16.39 20.78 18.09
C ILE A 165 17.16 20.90 16.77
N LYS A 166 18.44 20.52 16.77
CA LYS A 166 19.34 20.60 15.60
C LYS A 166 18.75 19.96 14.33
N SER A 167 18.01 18.85 14.44
CA SER A 167 17.39 18.17 13.30
C SER A 167 16.25 18.95 12.66
N HIS A 168 15.54 19.79 13.43
CA HIS A 168 14.43 20.64 12.97
C HIS A 168 14.82 22.12 12.85
N CYS A 169 16.12 22.40 12.82
CA CYS A 169 16.64 23.74 12.63
C CYS A 169 16.65 24.09 11.13
N THR A 170 15.91 25.14 10.76
CA THR A 170 15.85 25.66 9.38
C THR A 170 16.99 26.63 9.06
N THR A 171 17.78 27.04 10.05
CA THR A 171 18.96 27.87 9.85
C THR A 171 20.03 27.07 9.11
N LYS A 172 20.54 27.60 7.99
CA LYS A 172 21.67 27.03 7.26
C LYS A 172 22.95 27.37 8.05
N MET A 173 23.82 26.38 8.27
CA MET A 173 25.14 26.65 8.85
C MET A 173 25.97 27.44 7.85
N THR A 174 26.24 28.71 8.12
CA THR A 174 27.35 29.43 7.51
C THR A 174 28.62 28.84 8.10
N LYS A 175 29.34 28.04 7.31
CA LYS A 175 30.73 27.70 7.61
C LYS A 175 31.53 29.01 7.47
N ASN A 176 31.98 29.56 8.60
CA ASN A 176 33.19 30.37 8.61
C ASN A 176 34.39 29.43 8.64
#